data_AF-A0A519V0R3-F1
#
_entry.id   AF-A0A519V0R3-F1
#
_cell.length_a   1.000
_cell.length_b   1.000
_cell.length_c   1.000
_cell.angle_alpha   90.00
_cell.angle_beta   90.00
_cell.angle_gamma   90.00
#
_symmetry.space_group_name_H-M   'P 1'
#
loop_
_entity.id
_entity.type
_entity.pdbx_description
1 polymer ?
#
loop_
_entity_poly.entity_id
_entity_poly.type
_entity_poly.pdbx_seq_one_letter_code
_entity_poly.pdbx_strand_id
1 'polypeptide(L)'
;LIPTAEETPYPARYTFSQPAAGWEKTTFAAAQSWKTGPAPFTDEASRPGTPWKSHDVWVRRVVTVASPLPKGPLTVRVWHDDDAEVYLNGTLLARRPGANGRYEDVPVPAAAQKALHTGANVLAMHCVNPQGGAHLDAGLYKELPQPRVPLAQQTGVTVTATQTTYTFAAGPVQLTVSFLSPLLLDELETVARPVSYLTCTATATDGQPHPTQVLLTEAGTLASNTPYQVVATRPGQAGALHWRAVGTTKQPVLATAGDGVRIDWGYAYLAAPGAATLGAGNPLTLKTAFARTGTLPAGAPTQQGPAQRVAQAAVLDLGAVATAPAEQHLLLGYDNPYAVQYFGQNLRPWWRRDPAMTMEKALAAAETDYPRLRQKATAFDQKMYADAQAAGGKKYADLCQLAYRQAVAAHSIVAGPTGELLFFSKENFSGGFIGTVDVTYPSEPLFLLYNNELAKGMLRFMFDYSESGRWKKDFPAHDLGTYPLANGQQYGEDMPVEEAGNMLI
;
A
#
# COMPACT_ATOMS: atom_id res chain seq x y z
N LEU A 1 15.94 7.42 15.66
CA LEU A 1 16.86 8.05 16.63
C LEU A 1 16.44 9.48 16.86
N ILE A 2 16.24 10.20 15.76
CA ILE A 2 15.57 11.48 15.72
C ILE A 2 14.32 11.27 14.86
N PRO A 3 13.09 11.28 15.42
CA PRO A 3 11.89 10.91 14.69
C PRO A 3 11.49 11.97 13.66
N THR A 4 10.89 11.53 12.56
CA THR A 4 10.12 12.37 11.62
C THR A 4 8.76 12.73 12.24
N ALA A 5 8.07 13.71 11.65
CA ALA A 5 6.72 14.09 12.04
C ALA A 5 5.70 12.98 11.74
N GLU A 6 6.01 12.09 10.77
CA GLU A 6 5.27 10.85 10.51
C GLU A 6 5.20 9.91 11.73
N GLU A 7 6.27 9.89 12.54
CA GLU A 7 6.36 9.07 13.75
C GLU A 7 5.78 9.79 14.97
N THR A 8 6.20 11.03 15.18
CA THR A 8 5.80 11.82 16.34
C THR A 8 5.87 13.31 16.00
N PRO A 9 4.77 14.06 16.16
CA PRO A 9 4.79 15.51 15.96
C PRO A 9 5.86 16.18 16.83
N TYR A 10 6.56 17.16 16.28
CA TYR A 10 7.59 17.87 17.01
C TYR A 10 7.61 19.36 16.63
N PRO A 11 7.94 20.25 17.59
CA PRO A 11 8.16 21.66 17.28
C PRO A 11 9.57 21.87 16.69
N ALA A 12 9.69 22.83 15.79
CA ALA A 12 10.98 23.29 15.28
C ALA A 12 11.01 24.82 15.17
N ARG A 13 12.21 25.39 15.23
CA ARG A 13 12.42 26.81 14.92
C ARG A 13 12.64 26.97 13.42
N TYR A 14 12.07 28.01 12.83
CA TYR A 14 12.19 28.24 11.39
C TYR A 14 12.26 29.72 10.99
N THR A 15 12.74 29.97 9.78
CA THR A 15 12.69 31.26 9.09
C THR A 15 12.46 31.05 7.59
N PHE A 16 11.81 32.01 6.94
CA PHE A 16 11.62 32.06 5.48
C PHE A 16 12.57 33.05 4.80
N SER A 17 13.46 33.67 5.58
CA SER A 17 14.50 34.58 5.10
C SER A 17 15.85 33.99 5.42
N GLN A 18 16.79 34.16 4.48
CA GLN A 18 18.13 33.59 4.57
C GLN A 18 18.80 33.95 5.91
N PRO A 19 19.17 32.95 6.73
CA PRO A 19 19.82 33.19 8.01
C PRO A 19 21.31 33.51 7.86
N ALA A 20 21.92 34.02 8.92
CA ALA A 20 23.36 34.21 8.98
C ALA A 20 24.12 32.86 8.86
N ALA A 21 25.36 32.92 8.38
CA ALA A 21 26.21 31.74 8.22
C ALA A 21 26.39 30.97 9.54
N GLY A 22 26.42 29.63 9.45
CA GLY A 22 26.57 28.75 10.62
C GLY A 22 25.27 28.44 11.34
N TRP A 23 24.10 28.78 10.78
CA TRP A 23 22.78 28.52 11.36
C TRP A 23 22.52 27.04 11.70
N GLU A 24 23.18 26.15 10.97
CA GLU A 24 23.16 24.70 11.11
C GLU A 24 23.97 24.17 12.33
N LYS A 25 24.81 25.02 12.94
CA LYS A 25 25.73 24.63 14.03
C LYS A 25 25.05 24.69 15.40
N THR A 26 25.62 23.97 16.37
CA THR A 26 25.14 23.92 17.76
C THR A 26 25.31 25.25 18.49
N THR A 27 26.34 26.03 18.15
CA THR A 27 26.66 27.33 18.75
C THR A 27 25.81 28.48 18.22
N PHE A 28 25.01 28.26 17.17
CA PHE A 28 24.19 29.32 16.60
C PHE A 28 23.04 29.70 17.53
N ALA A 29 23.04 30.94 17.98
CA ALA A 29 21.93 31.55 18.70
C ALA A 29 20.89 32.02 17.67
N ALA A 30 19.77 31.30 17.56
CA ALA A 30 18.71 31.69 16.64
C ALA A 30 18.13 33.06 17.06
N ALA A 31 18.21 34.02 16.12
CA ALA A 31 17.71 35.38 16.30
C ALA A 31 16.21 35.40 16.68
N GLN A 32 15.76 36.51 17.25
CA GLN A 32 14.34 36.72 17.59
C GLN A 32 13.41 36.62 16.37
N SER A 33 13.94 36.81 15.15
CA SER A 33 13.19 36.65 13.89
C SER A 33 12.80 35.20 13.57
N TRP A 34 13.44 34.20 14.19
CA TRP A 34 13.07 32.80 14.02
C TRP A 34 11.79 32.48 14.79
N LYS A 35 10.78 31.99 14.07
CA LYS A 35 9.51 31.54 14.63
C LYS A 35 9.61 30.11 15.14
N THR A 36 8.56 29.64 15.81
CA THR A 36 8.40 28.23 16.23
C THR A 36 7.08 27.71 15.71
N GLY A 37 7.09 26.49 15.18
CA GLY A 37 5.90 25.83 14.65
C GLY A 37 6.07 24.31 14.59
N PRO A 38 4.99 23.54 14.46
CA PRO A 38 5.05 22.09 14.32
C PRO A 38 5.57 21.69 12.93
N ALA A 39 6.37 20.63 12.86
CA ALA A 39 6.64 19.94 11.60
C ALA A 39 5.45 19.03 11.20
N PRO A 40 5.29 18.68 9.91
CA PRO A 40 6.09 19.12 8.76
C PRO A 40 5.85 20.59 8.39
N PHE A 41 6.67 21.12 7.51
CA PHE A 41 6.47 22.43 6.87
C PHE A 41 5.85 22.20 5.50
N THR A 42 4.66 22.72 5.23
CA THR A 42 3.91 22.37 4.02
C THR A 42 2.92 23.44 3.59
N ASP A 43 2.53 23.45 2.32
CA ASP A 43 1.43 24.28 1.79
C ASP A 43 0.10 23.51 1.72
N GLU A 44 0.09 22.21 2.02
CA GLU A 44 -1.10 21.37 2.04
C GLU A 44 -2.00 21.69 3.25
N ALA A 45 -3.12 22.39 3.02
CA ALA A 45 -4.00 22.88 4.08
C ALA A 45 -4.67 21.77 4.92
N SER A 46 -4.89 20.58 4.35
CA SER A 46 -5.43 19.40 5.04
C SER A 46 -4.42 18.75 5.98
N ARG A 47 -3.12 19.03 5.82
CA ARG A 47 -2.06 18.39 6.59
C ARG A 47 -1.73 19.22 7.84
N PRO A 48 -1.72 18.62 9.04
CA PRO A 48 -1.25 19.32 10.23
C PRO A 48 0.24 19.65 10.09
N GLY A 49 0.63 20.90 10.33
CA GLY A 49 2.01 21.36 10.16
C GLY A 49 2.13 22.89 10.20
N THR A 50 3.33 23.39 9.90
CA THR A 50 3.58 24.82 9.73
C THR A 50 3.36 25.22 8.27
N PRO A 51 2.45 26.17 7.98
CA PRO A 51 2.24 26.66 6.62
C PRO A 51 3.53 27.25 6.02
N TRP A 52 3.93 26.78 4.84
CA TRP A 52 5.10 27.26 4.11
C TRP A 52 4.74 27.50 2.64
N LYS A 53 4.80 28.76 2.18
CA LYS A 53 4.47 29.19 0.80
C LYS A 53 5.54 30.07 0.16
N SER A 54 6.65 30.30 0.85
CA SER A 54 7.78 31.11 0.35
C SER A 54 8.75 30.25 -0.44
N HIS A 55 9.65 30.88 -1.19
CA HIS A 55 10.67 30.18 -1.97
C HIS A 55 11.59 29.30 -1.11
N ASP A 56 11.93 29.71 0.11
CA ASP A 56 12.82 28.95 0.98
C ASP A 56 12.23 28.78 2.37
N VAL A 57 12.66 27.71 3.04
CA VAL A 57 12.56 27.54 4.49
C VAL A 57 13.85 27.02 5.08
N TRP A 58 14.28 27.60 6.20
CA TRP A 58 15.35 27.08 7.05
C TRP A 58 14.73 26.64 8.37
N VAL A 59 15.00 25.41 8.78
CA VAL A 59 14.43 24.76 9.96
C VAL A 59 15.54 24.24 10.83
N ARG A 60 15.41 24.38 12.16
CA ARG A 60 16.32 23.74 13.12
C ARG A 60 15.57 23.27 14.36
N ARG A 61 15.98 22.12 14.89
CA ARG A 61 15.50 21.59 16.17
C ARG A 61 16.64 21.02 16.99
N VAL A 62 16.54 21.22 18.30
CA VAL A 62 17.42 20.58 19.28
C VAL A 62 16.79 19.25 19.67
N VAL A 63 17.58 18.19 19.66
CA VAL A 63 17.14 16.83 19.95
C VAL A 63 18.12 16.16 20.91
N THR A 64 17.61 15.39 21.86
CA THR A 64 18.44 14.68 22.83
C THR A 64 18.57 13.22 22.43
N VAL A 65 19.82 12.77 22.24
CA VAL A 65 20.15 11.39 21.87
C VAL A 65 20.65 10.64 23.09
N ALA A 66 20.01 9.51 23.40
CA ALA A 66 20.35 8.69 24.56
C ALA A 66 21.70 7.96 24.40
N SER A 67 22.29 7.59 25.54
CA SER A 67 23.45 6.67 25.61
C SER A 67 22.95 5.22 25.75
N PRO A 68 23.65 4.22 25.16
CA PRO A 68 24.79 4.36 24.24
C PRO A 68 24.34 4.78 22.83
N LEU A 69 25.27 5.35 22.06
CA LEU A 69 25.01 5.63 20.65
C LEU A 69 24.70 4.34 19.86
N PRO A 70 23.84 4.42 18.85
CA PRO A 70 23.55 3.30 17.96
C PRO A 70 24.83 2.85 17.23
N LYS A 71 25.04 1.54 17.18
CA LYS A 71 26.07 0.93 16.32
C LYS A 71 25.49 0.62 14.94
N GLY A 72 26.26 0.89 13.88
CA GLY A 72 25.90 0.58 12.50
C GLY A 72 25.58 1.81 11.65
N PRO A 73 25.30 1.63 10.35
CA PRO A 73 25.04 2.73 9.43
C PRO A 73 23.77 3.51 9.82
N LEU A 74 23.79 4.80 9.50
CA LEU A 74 22.68 5.72 9.71
C LEU A 74 22.07 6.13 8.37
N THR A 75 20.77 6.41 8.39
CA THR A 75 20.02 6.94 7.25
C THR A 75 19.26 8.21 7.67
N VAL A 76 19.24 9.20 6.79
CA VAL A 76 18.30 10.32 6.89
C VAL A 76 17.01 9.90 6.20
N ARG A 77 15.90 9.87 6.93
CA ARG A 77 14.58 9.70 6.34
C ARG A 77 14.00 11.08 6.08
N VAL A 78 13.75 11.44 4.82
CA VAL A 78 13.37 12.81 4.43
C VAL A 78 12.21 12.80 3.42
N TRP A 79 11.26 13.70 3.61
CA TRP A 79 10.29 14.12 2.59
C TRP A 79 10.50 15.61 2.37
N HIS A 80 10.79 15.96 1.12
CA HIS A 80 11.02 17.34 0.73
C HIS A 80 10.28 17.66 -0.58
N ASP A 81 10.06 18.96 -0.79
CA ASP A 81 9.78 19.51 -2.11
C ASP A 81 11.08 19.55 -2.93
N ASP A 82 11.53 20.66 -3.50
CA ASP A 82 12.69 20.69 -4.40
C ASP A 82 14.03 20.48 -3.66
N ASP A 83 15.12 21.08 -4.13
CA ASP A 83 16.45 21.00 -3.53
C ASP A 83 16.44 21.14 -1.99
N ALA A 84 16.86 20.07 -1.30
CA ALA A 84 16.87 19.98 0.15
C ALA A 84 18.21 19.53 0.72
N GLU A 85 18.56 20.10 1.87
CA GLU A 85 19.78 19.82 2.61
C GLU A 85 19.46 19.50 4.07
N VAL A 86 20.08 18.45 4.61
CA VAL A 86 19.92 18.03 6.01
C VAL A 86 21.27 17.99 6.69
N TYR A 87 21.37 18.67 7.83
CA TYR A 87 22.58 18.83 8.64
C TYR A 87 22.39 18.30 10.05
N LEU A 88 23.48 17.80 10.63
CA LEU A 88 23.57 17.46 12.05
C LEU A 88 24.79 18.13 12.66
N ASN A 89 24.57 18.98 13.66
CA ASN A 89 25.63 19.74 14.34
C ASN A 89 26.54 20.50 13.36
N GLY A 90 25.95 20.98 12.27
CA GLY A 90 26.61 21.68 11.16
C GLY A 90 27.39 20.81 10.16
N THR A 91 27.31 19.49 10.28
CA THR A 91 27.83 18.56 9.26
C THR A 91 26.69 18.18 8.31
N LEU A 92 26.90 18.34 6.99
CA LEU A 92 25.94 17.92 5.98
C LEU A 92 25.79 16.39 6.02
N LEU A 93 24.58 15.91 6.28
CA LEU A 93 24.25 14.49 6.26
C LEU A 93 23.76 14.04 4.88
N ALA A 94 22.92 14.84 4.24
CA ALA A 94 22.31 14.53 2.95
C ALA A 94 22.00 15.82 2.17
N ARG A 95 22.17 15.75 0.85
CA ARG A 95 21.68 16.73 -0.12
C ARG A 95 20.87 15.98 -1.18
N ARG A 96 19.68 16.49 -1.50
CA ARG A 96 18.75 15.86 -2.43
C ARG A 96 18.24 16.90 -3.42
N PRO A 97 18.52 16.75 -4.71
CA PRO A 97 17.95 17.64 -5.72
C PRO A 97 16.53 17.21 -6.12
N GLY A 98 15.69 18.16 -6.51
CA GLY A 98 14.32 17.92 -6.97
C GLY A 98 13.39 17.38 -5.87
N ALA A 99 12.13 17.10 -6.24
CA ALA A 99 11.12 16.60 -5.30
C ALA A 99 10.98 15.08 -5.26
N ASN A 100 10.67 14.55 -4.07
CA ASN A 100 10.53 13.11 -3.84
C ASN A 100 9.09 12.66 -3.55
N GLY A 101 8.20 13.57 -3.14
CA GLY A 101 6.76 13.31 -2.94
C GLY A 101 6.40 12.31 -1.83
N ARG A 102 7.38 11.78 -1.09
CA ARG A 102 7.22 10.81 0.00
C ARG A 102 8.48 10.76 0.86
N TYR A 103 8.39 10.11 2.03
CA TYR A 103 9.60 9.81 2.80
C TYR A 103 10.50 8.80 2.07
N GLU A 104 11.76 9.17 1.88
CA GLU A 104 12.83 8.31 1.37
C GLU A 104 13.98 8.21 2.36
N ASP A 105 14.64 7.05 2.40
CA ASP A 105 15.81 6.82 3.23
C ASP A 105 17.09 7.09 2.43
N VAL A 106 17.90 8.05 2.88
CA VAL A 106 19.15 8.48 2.26
C VAL A 106 20.33 8.03 3.15
N PRO A 107 21.27 7.23 2.63
CA PRO A 107 22.44 6.80 3.42
C PRO A 107 23.29 7.98 3.90
N VAL A 108 23.67 7.97 5.19
CA VAL A 108 24.57 8.98 5.75
C VAL A 108 26.02 8.61 5.47
N PRO A 109 26.83 9.50 4.84
CA PRO A 109 28.24 9.26 4.61
C PRO A 109 28.99 8.91 5.90
N ALA A 110 29.90 7.93 5.85
CA ALA A 110 30.59 7.42 7.04
C ALA A 110 31.32 8.52 7.85
N ALA A 111 31.88 9.53 7.18
CA ALA A 111 32.49 10.68 7.84
C ALA A 111 31.47 11.54 8.62
N ALA A 112 30.26 11.70 8.07
CA ALA A 112 29.19 12.51 8.65
C ALA A 112 28.49 11.82 9.83
N GLN A 113 28.53 10.48 9.90
CA GLN A 113 27.97 9.73 11.05
C GLN A 113 28.64 10.09 12.39
N LYS A 114 29.91 10.56 12.35
CA LYS A 114 30.66 11.00 13.54
C LYS A 114 30.12 12.30 14.15
N ALA A 115 29.27 13.03 13.43
CA ALA A 115 28.65 14.24 13.95
C ALA A 115 27.62 13.95 15.05
N LEU A 116 27.05 12.74 15.10
CA LEU A 116 26.11 12.32 16.12
C LEU A 116 26.83 12.04 17.44
N HIS A 117 26.38 12.66 18.53
CA HIS A 117 26.87 12.38 19.87
C HIS A 117 25.74 12.20 20.89
N THR A 118 26.05 11.63 22.05
CA THR A 118 25.08 11.54 23.16
C THR A 118 24.75 12.95 23.68
N GLY A 119 23.51 13.15 24.13
CA GLY A 119 23.03 14.43 24.64
C GLY A 119 22.43 15.30 23.54
N ALA A 120 22.54 16.62 23.69
CA ALA A 120 21.90 17.60 22.81
C ALA A 120 22.60 17.68 21.45
N ASN A 121 21.85 17.47 20.38
CA ASN A 121 22.27 17.67 18.99
C ASN A 121 21.34 18.68 18.32
N VAL A 122 21.79 19.29 17.22
CA VAL A 122 20.96 20.14 16.36
C VAL A 122 20.78 19.46 15.01
N LEU A 123 19.53 19.12 14.67
CA LEU A 123 19.14 18.76 13.31
C LEU A 123 18.65 20.02 12.60
N ALA A 124 19.28 20.35 11.48
CA ALA A 124 19.01 21.54 10.69
C ALA A 124 18.69 21.15 9.25
N MET A 125 17.78 21.88 8.61
CA MET A 125 17.29 21.57 7.27
C MET A 125 17.06 22.86 6.48
N HIS A 126 17.37 22.84 5.19
CA HIS A 126 17.01 23.87 4.23
C HIS A 126 16.31 23.20 3.05
N CYS A 127 15.27 23.83 2.52
CA CYS A 127 14.57 23.34 1.34
C CYS A 127 14.06 24.52 0.52
N VAL A 128 14.06 24.32 -0.80
CA VAL A 128 13.55 25.24 -1.81
C VAL A 128 12.15 24.80 -2.27
N ASN A 129 11.28 25.77 -2.55
CA ASN A 129 9.94 25.59 -3.08
C ASN A 129 9.67 26.66 -4.16
N PRO A 130 9.98 26.38 -5.43
CA PRO A 130 9.87 27.37 -6.50
C PRO A 130 8.45 27.48 -7.07
N GLN A 131 7.64 26.41 -7.03
CA GLN A 131 6.37 26.30 -7.78
C GLN A 131 5.18 25.73 -6.97
N GLY A 132 5.34 25.45 -5.67
CA GLY A 132 4.33 24.83 -4.81
C GLY A 132 4.60 23.33 -4.59
N GLY A 133 3.72 22.66 -3.82
CA GLY A 133 3.95 21.27 -3.39
C GLY A 133 4.85 21.19 -2.16
N ALA A 134 4.92 22.29 -1.40
CA ALA A 134 5.85 22.46 -0.30
C ALA A 134 5.71 21.32 0.70
N HIS A 135 6.82 20.64 0.97
CA HIS A 135 6.96 19.73 2.08
C HIS A 135 8.39 19.78 2.61
N LEU A 136 8.57 19.76 3.92
CA LEU A 136 9.87 19.52 4.52
C LEU A 136 9.70 18.84 5.89
N ASP A 137 10.25 17.64 5.97
CA ASP A 137 10.50 16.94 7.23
C ASP A 137 11.65 15.95 7.06
N ALA A 138 12.50 15.83 8.09
CA ALA A 138 13.54 14.83 8.12
C ALA A 138 13.79 14.29 9.53
N GLY A 139 14.18 13.02 9.60
CA GLY A 139 14.65 12.34 10.80
C GLY A 139 15.93 11.57 10.54
N LEU A 140 16.53 11.06 11.61
CA LEU A 140 17.74 10.25 11.57
C LEU A 140 17.46 8.89 12.19
N TYR A 141 17.75 7.84 11.44
CA TYR A 141 17.46 6.47 11.80
C TYR A 141 18.72 5.62 11.71
N LYS A 142 18.72 4.54 12.48
CA LYS A 142 19.71 3.48 12.34
C LYS A 142 19.15 2.47 11.34
N GLU A 143 19.98 2.07 10.39
CA GLU A 143 19.68 0.94 9.54
C GLU A 143 19.78 -0.37 10.34
N LEU A 144 18.76 -1.22 10.23
CA LEU A 144 18.76 -2.50 10.92
C LEU A 144 19.53 -3.54 10.08
N PRO A 145 20.44 -4.32 10.69
CA PRO A 145 21.15 -5.36 9.97
C PRO A 145 20.15 -6.39 9.44
N GLN A 146 20.20 -6.69 8.14
CA GLN A 146 19.40 -7.75 7.52
C GLN A 146 20.14 -9.10 7.60
N PRO A 147 19.42 -10.23 7.71
CA PRO A 147 20.06 -11.55 7.61
C PRO A 147 20.75 -11.69 6.25
N ARG A 148 21.99 -12.19 6.27
CA ARG A 148 22.77 -12.45 5.05
C ARG A 148 22.33 -13.77 4.44
N VAL A 149 21.37 -13.70 3.52
CA VAL A 149 20.92 -14.83 2.70
C VAL A 149 21.35 -14.55 1.25
N PRO A 150 21.97 -15.51 0.53
CA PRO A 150 22.26 -15.34 -0.88
C PRO A 150 20.99 -14.99 -1.66
N LEU A 151 21.09 -14.03 -2.58
CA LEU A 151 19.97 -13.66 -3.43
C LEU A 151 19.74 -14.75 -4.48
N ALA A 152 18.49 -15.18 -4.63
CA ALA A 152 18.09 -16.01 -5.75
C ALA A 152 18.12 -15.18 -7.04
N GLN A 153 18.52 -15.81 -8.16
CA GLN A 153 18.51 -15.16 -9.47
C GLN A 153 17.11 -15.25 -10.07
N GLN A 154 16.46 -14.11 -10.31
CA GLN A 154 15.21 -14.11 -11.10
C GLN A 154 15.53 -14.48 -12.55
N THR A 155 14.90 -15.54 -13.05
CA THR A 155 15.09 -16.07 -14.41
C THR A 155 13.95 -15.71 -15.35
N GLY A 156 12.79 -15.32 -14.81
CA GLY A 156 11.62 -15.00 -15.62
C GLY A 156 10.51 -14.32 -14.84
N VAL A 157 9.65 -13.63 -15.59
CA VAL A 157 8.37 -13.08 -15.12
C VAL A 157 7.35 -13.17 -16.25
N THR A 158 6.13 -13.60 -15.93
CA THR A 158 4.98 -13.55 -16.84
C THR A 158 3.84 -12.85 -16.12
N VAL A 159 3.25 -11.86 -16.78
CA VAL A 159 2.07 -11.13 -16.29
C VAL A 159 0.93 -11.40 -17.25
N THR A 160 -0.22 -11.84 -16.74
CA THR A 160 -1.48 -12.04 -17.48
C THR A 160 -2.58 -11.15 -16.89
N ALA A 161 -3.84 -11.31 -17.29
CA ALA A 161 -4.93 -10.53 -16.72
C ALA A 161 -5.15 -10.84 -15.23
N THR A 162 -5.09 -12.11 -14.85
CA THR A 162 -5.43 -12.57 -13.49
C THR A 162 -4.23 -13.10 -12.68
N GLN A 163 -3.09 -13.36 -13.33
CA GLN A 163 -1.92 -13.98 -12.70
C GLN A 163 -0.59 -13.23 -12.93
N THR A 164 0.31 -13.31 -11.96
CA THR A 164 1.72 -12.94 -12.14
C THR A 164 2.59 -14.07 -11.64
N THR A 165 3.46 -14.60 -12.50
CA THR A 165 4.35 -15.72 -12.17
C THR A 165 5.81 -15.30 -12.31
N TYR A 166 6.57 -15.48 -11.24
CA TYR A 166 8.02 -15.29 -11.23
C TYR A 166 8.72 -16.63 -11.15
N THR A 167 9.87 -16.76 -11.82
CA THR A 167 10.76 -17.92 -11.68
C THR A 167 12.13 -17.46 -11.18
N PHE A 168 12.70 -18.23 -10.26
CA PHE A 168 13.99 -17.96 -9.64
C PHE A 168 14.86 -19.21 -9.63
N ALA A 169 16.17 -19.04 -9.79
CA ALA A 169 17.17 -20.04 -9.44
C ALA A 169 17.74 -19.72 -8.04
N ALA A 170 17.52 -20.63 -7.09
CA ALA A 170 17.99 -20.55 -5.71
C ALA A 170 18.95 -21.71 -5.44
N GLY A 171 20.21 -21.57 -5.85
CA GLY A 171 21.16 -22.68 -5.86
C GLY A 171 20.68 -23.78 -6.82
N PRO A 172 20.63 -25.07 -6.39
CA PRO A 172 20.17 -26.18 -7.22
C PRO A 172 18.63 -26.35 -7.25
N VAL A 173 17.87 -25.35 -6.80
CA VAL A 173 16.39 -25.37 -6.78
C VAL A 173 15.86 -24.26 -7.67
N GLN A 174 14.98 -24.62 -8.61
CA GLN A 174 14.12 -23.66 -9.29
C GLN A 174 12.88 -23.42 -8.45
N LEU A 175 12.63 -22.17 -8.07
CA LEU A 175 11.43 -21.71 -7.37
C LEU A 175 10.53 -20.95 -8.33
N THR A 176 9.27 -21.35 -8.43
CA THR A 176 8.22 -20.61 -9.12
C THR A 176 7.26 -20.04 -8.09
N VAL A 177 7.00 -18.73 -8.15
CA VAL A 177 6.05 -18.03 -7.28
C VAL A 177 4.95 -17.45 -8.15
N SER A 178 3.73 -17.97 -8.02
CA SER A 178 2.56 -17.51 -8.77
C SER A 178 1.58 -16.77 -7.86
N PHE A 179 1.22 -15.56 -8.26
CA PHE A 179 0.17 -14.77 -7.64
C PHE A 179 -1.09 -14.89 -8.50
N LEU A 180 -2.19 -15.34 -7.92
CA LEU A 180 -3.50 -15.40 -8.59
C LEU A 180 -4.48 -14.46 -7.88
N SER A 181 -5.04 -13.52 -8.64
CA SER A 181 -6.23 -12.77 -8.23
C SER A 181 -7.36 -13.11 -9.20
N PRO A 182 -8.39 -13.87 -8.76
CA PRO A 182 -9.41 -14.41 -9.65
C PRO A 182 -10.43 -13.33 -10.06
N LEU A 183 -9.97 -12.30 -10.76
CA LEU A 183 -10.77 -11.20 -11.29
C LEU A 183 -11.57 -11.68 -12.52
N LEU A 184 -12.43 -12.67 -12.33
CA LEU A 184 -13.26 -13.29 -13.36
C LEU A 184 -14.61 -12.57 -13.43
N LEU A 185 -14.76 -11.63 -14.37
CA LEU A 185 -15.94 -10.76 -14.42
C LEU A 185 -17.23 -11.51 -14.76
N ASP A 186 -17.16 -12.70 -15.35
CA ASP A 186 -18.32 -13.56 -15.57
C ASP A 186 -18.82 -14.27 -14.28
N GLU A 187 -18.08 -14.15 -13.17
CA GLU A 187 -18.44 -14.66 -11.85
C GLU A 187 -18.43 -13.54 -10.80
N LEU A 188 -19.54 -12.80 -10.68
CA LEU A 188 -19.67 -11.64 -9.79
C LEU A 188 -19.26 -11.93 -8.33
N GLU A 189 -19.69 -13.06 -7.77
CA GLU A 189 -19.32 -13.46 -6.41
C GLU A 189 -17.82 -13.73 -6.26
N THR A 190 -17.18 -14.27 -7.31
CA THR A 190 -15.74 -14.54 -7.32
C THR A 190 -14.93 -13.23 -7.39
N VAL A 191 -15.26 -12.32 -8.31
CA VAL A 191 -14.53 -11.04 -8.45
C VAL A 191 -14.72 -10.13 -7.23
N ALA A 192 -15.88 -10.19 -6.57
CA ALA A 192 -16.12 -9.43 -5.35
C ALA A 192 -15.43 -10.00 -4.11
N ARG A 193 -15.02 -11.29 -4.13
CA ARG A 193 -14.40 -11.96 -2.99
C ARG A 193 -12.97 -11.44 -2.80
N PRO A 194 -12.62 -10.86 -1.63
CA PRO A 194 -11.33 -10.19 -1.42
C PRO A 194 -10.24 -11.18 -1.01
N VAL A 195 -10.04 -12.23 -1.81
CA VAL A 195 -9.06 -13.30 -1.54
C VAL A 195 -8.24 -13.58 -2.81
N SER A 196 -6.93 -13.41 -2.69
CA SER A 196 -5.93 -13.80 -3.69
C SER A 196 -5.10 -14.98 -3.17
N TYR A 197 -4.32 -15.60 -4.05
CA TYR A 197 -3.50 -16.76 -3.74
C TYR A 197 -2.03 -16.48 -4.06
N LEU A 198 -1.14 -17.06 -3.24
CA LEU A 198 0.29 -17.16 -3.51
C LEU A 198 0.65 -18.64 -3.55
N THR A 199 1.11 -19.13 -4.68
CA THR A 199 1.50 -20.53 -4.88
C THR A 199 3.01 -20.61 -5.08
N CYS A 200 3.67 -21.42 -4.26
CA CYS A 200 5.10 -21.70 -4.34
C CYS A 200 5.31 -23.12 -4.85
N THR A 201 5.98 -23.25 -5.99
CA THR A 201 6.35 -24.54 -6.58
C THR A 201 7.87 -24.62 -6.66
N ALA A 202 8.47 -25.69 -6.13
CA ALA A 202 9.91 -25.90 -6.17
C ALA A 202 10.25 -27.22 -6.88
N THR A 203 11.33 -27.20 -7.66
CA THR A 203 11.87 -28.38 -8.36
C THR A 203 13.40 -28.35 -8.30
N ALA A 204 14.03 -29.48 -8.01
CA ALA A 204 15.49 -29.63 -8.05
C ALA A 204 15.99 -29.66 -9.51
N THR A 205 17.08 -28.96 -9.79
CA THR A 205 17.65 -28.85 -11.14
C THR A 205 18.91 -29.69 -11.36
N ASP A 206 19.43 -30.33 -10.32
CA ASP A 206 20.67 -31.14 -10.35
C ASP A 206 20.42 -32.66 -10.16
N GLY A 207 19.15 -33.06 -10.06
CA GLY A 207 18.75 -34.45 -9.85
C GLY A 207 18.94 -34.99 -8.43
N GLN A 208 19.36 -34.16 -7.47
CA GLN A 208 19.46 -34.53 -6.06
C GLN A 208 18.28 -33.98 -5.24
N PRO A 209 17.88 -34.65 -4.14
CA PRO A 209 16.85 -34.13 -3.25
C PRO A 209 17.39 -32.98 -2.37
N HIS A 210 16.66 -31.87 -2.29
CA HIS A 210 17.02 -30.69 -1.49
C HIS A 210 15.91 -30.31 -0.49
N PRO A 211 16.18 -30.30 0.82
CA PRO A 211 15.25 -29.75 1.80
C PRO A 211 14.94 -28.29 1.49
N THR A 212 13.67 -27.97 1.27
CA THR A 212 13.25 -26.65 0.78
C THR A 212 12.10 -26.11 1.62
N GLN A 213 12.26 -24.88 2.11
CA GLN A 213 11.23 -24.14 2.82
C GLN A 213 11.11 -22.71 2.27
N VAL A 214 9.92 -22.14 2.35
CA VAL A 214 9.65 -20.75 1.95
C VAL A 214 9.03 -19.99 3.12
N LEU A 215 9.65 -18.87 3.49
CA LEU A 215 9.09 -17.90 4.44
C LEU A 215 8.39 -16.77 3.66
N LEU A 216 7.10 -16.59 3.91
CA LEU A 216 6.38 -15.35 3.58
C LEU A 216 6.21 -14.52 4.85
N THR A 217 6.48 -13.21 4.76
CA THR A 217 6.15 -12.26 5.83
C THR A 217 5.25 -11.15 5.30
N GLU A 218 4.16 -10.87 6.02
CA GLU A 218 3.24 -9.78 5.74
C GLU A 218 3.37 -8.73 6.84
N ALA A 219 3.84 -7.52 6.52
CA ALA A 219 4.00 -6.45 7.49
C ALA A 219 2.64 -5.85 7.88
N GLY A 220 2.53 -5.35 9.11
CA GLY A 220 1.32 -4.67 9.59
C GLY A 220 0.94 -3.43 8.77
N THR A 221 1.87 -2.91 7.97
CA THR A 221 1.65 -1.82 7.01
C THR A 221 0.71 -2.20 5.86
N LEU A 222 0.38 -3.48 5.68
CA LEU A 222 -0.65 -3.89 4.73
C LEU A 222 -2.06 -3.46 5.18
N ALA A 223 -2.25 -3.25 6.50
CA ALA A 223 -3.52 -2.85 7.08
C ALA A 223 -3.41 -1.53 7.87
N SER A 224 -2.52 -0.63 7.44
CA SER A 224 -2.39 0.71 8.01
C SER A 224 -2.05 1.76 6.95
N ASN A 225 -2.46 3.01 7.20
CA ASN A 225 -2.14 4.16 6.38
C ASN A 225 -0.65 4.53 6.49
N THR A 226 -0.15 4.57 7.73
CA THR A 226 1.24 4.92 8.04
C THR A 226 1.97 3.77 8.75
N PRO A 227 3.31 3.69 8.65
CA PRO A 227 4.09 2.66 9.34
C PRO A 227 4.08 2.74 10.88
N TYR A 228 3.56 3.84 11.44
CA TYR A 228 3.58 4.11 12.87
C TYR A 228 2.23 3.90 13.57
N GLN A 229 1.14 3.70 12.82
CA GLN A 229 -0.14 3.33 13.42
C GLN A 229 -0.02 2.02 14.20
N VAL A 230 -0.68 1.96 15.36
CA VAL A 230 -0.67 0.77 16.21
C VAL A 230 -1.60 -0.28 15.63
N VAL A 231 -1.02 -1.42 15.27
CA VAL A 231 -1.74 -2.61 14.79
C VAL A 231 -1.69 -3.72 15.83
N ALA A 232 -2.63 -4.66 15.74
CA ALA A 232 -2.64 -5.88 16.52
C ALA A 232 -2.88 -7.10 15.62
N THR A 233 -2.24 -8.23 15.94
CA THR A 233 -2.46 -9.51 15.26
C THR A 233 -3.39 -10.42 16.04
N ARG A 234 -4.06 -11.34 15.35
CA ARG A 234 -4.83 -12.42 15.98
C ARG A 234 -4.73 -13.71 15.17
N PRO A 235 -4.63 -14.89 15.80
CA PRO A 235 -4.82 -16.17 15.12
C PRO A 235 -6.30 -16.50 14.96
N GLY A 236 -6.58 -17.44 14.06
CA GLY A 236 -7.82 -18.17 14.05
C GLY A 236 -7.79 -19.36 13.08
N GLN A 237 -8.97 -19.93 12.86
CA GLN A 237 -9.16 -21.09 12.01
C GLN A 237 -10.47 -20.96 11.22
N ALA A 238 -10.49 -21.50 10.01
CA ALA A 238 -11.66 -21.57 9.14
C ALA A 238 -11.69 -22.95 8.46
N GLY A 239 -12.40 -23.91 9.05
CA GLY A 239 -12.34 -25.30 8.61
C GLY A 239 -10.91 -25.85 8.71
N ALA A 240 -10.35 -26.28 7.57
CA ALA A 240 -8.98 -26.81 7.47
C ALA A 240 -7.89 -25.73 7.35
N LEU A 241 -8.28 -24.44 7.23
CA LEU A 241 -7.35 -23.33 7.15
C LEU A 241 -7.00 -22.81 8.54
N HIS A 242 -5.72 -22.67 8.83
CA HIS A 242 -5.26 -21.77 9.89
C HIS A 242 -4.97 -20.40 9.30
N TRP A 243 -5.21 -19.34 10.08
CA TRP A 243 -4.95 -17.99 9.62
C TRP A 243 -4.44 -17.08 10.71
N ARG A 244 -3.78 -16.01 10.28
CA ARG A 244 -3.41 -14.85 11.08
C ARG A 244 -4.08 -13.64 10.45
N ALA A 245 -4.57 -12.71 11.27
CA ALA A 245 -5.05 -11.42 10.80
C ALA A 245 -4.32 -10.26 11.50
N VAL A 246 -4.10 -9.15 10.79
CA VAL A 246 -3.54 -7.90 11.32
C VAL A 246 -4.40 -6.71 10.90
N GLY A 247 -4.62 -5.77 11.80
CA GLY A 247 -5.34 -4.53 11.51
C GLY A 247 -5.02 -3.44 12.53
N THR A 248 -5.32 -2.19 12.21
CA THR A 248 -5.14 -1.10 13.18
C THR A 248 -6.02 -1.34 14.41
N THR A 249 -5.58 -0.84 15.56
CA THR A 249 -6.37 -0.90 16.80
C THR A 249 -7.47 0.15 16.85
N LYS A 250 -7.33 1.24 16.08
CA LYS A 250 -8.28 2.35 16.06
C LYS A 250 -9.49 2.11 15.15
N GLN A 251 -9.30 1.36 14.05
CA GLN A 251 -10.35 1.05 13.08
C GLN A 251 -11.20 2.29 12.67
N PRO A 252 -10.58 3.38 12.16
CA PRO A 252 -11.31 4.58 11.77
C PRO A 252 -12.05 4.36 10.43
N VAL A 253 -13.11 3.55 10.46
CA VAL A 253 -13.86 3.10 9.29
C VAL A 253 -14.25 4.28 8.41
N LEU A 254 -13.74 4.28 7.16
CA LEU A 254 -13.99 5.27 6.10
C LEU A 254 -13.55 6.71 6.44
N ALA A 255 -12.73 6.92 7.47
CA ALA A 255 -12.27 8.27 7.83
C ALA A 255 -11.10 8.76 6.95
N THR A 256 -10.22 7.85 6.55
CA THR A 256 -9.07 8.16 5.69
C THR A 256 -9.52 8.18 4.23
N ALA A 257 -9.32 9.30 3.54
CA ALA A 257 -9.81 9.53 2.18
C ALA A 257 -8.78 10.27 1.30
N GLY A 258 -8.90 10.11 -0.01
CA GLY A 258 -8.14 10.85 -1.02
C GLY A 258 -6.85 10.17 -1.45
N ASP A 259 -5.84 10.97 -1.75
CA ASP A 259 -4.58 10.51 -2.34
C ASP A 259 -3.45 10.32 -1.35
N GLY A 260 -2.50 9.46 -1.75
CA GLY A 260 -1.35 9.13 -0.92
C GLY A 260 -1.68 8.38 0.37
N VAL A 261 -2.94 8.00 0.57
CA VAL A 261 -3.41 7.26 1.74
C VAL A 261 -3.62 5.78 1.45
N ARG A 262 -3.56 4.96 2.51
CA ARG A 262 -3.91 3.53 2.47
C ARG A 262 -5.02 3.25 3.47
N ILE A 263 -5.77 2.19 3.21
CA ILE A 263 -6.79 1.69 4.11
C ILE A 263 -6.20 1.39 5.50
N ASP A 264 -6.83 1.93 6.54
CA ASP A 264 -6.41 1.76 7.93
C ASP A 264 -7.53 1.25 8.85
N TRP A 265 -8.59 0.71 8.25
CA TRP A 265 -9.62 -0.08 8.93
C TRP A 265 -9.76 -1.45 8.25
N GLY A 266 -10.38 -2.39 8.95
CA GLY A 266 -10.40 -3.78 8.53
C GLY A 266 -9.13 -4.53 8.91
N TYR A 267 -8.96 -5.70 8.30
CA TYR A 267 -7.89 -6.64 8.64
C TYR A 267 -7.35 -7.35 7.40
N ALA A 268 -6.03 -7.41 7.26
CA ALA A 268 -5.36 -8.28 6.30
C ALA A 268 -5.18 -9.69 6.90
N TYR A 269 -5.51 -10.71 6.12
CA TYR A 269 -5.48 -12.11 6.50
C TYR A 269 -4.41 -12.87 5.71
N LEU A 270 -3.56 -13.58 6.45
CA LEU A 270 -2.62 -14.57 5.91
C LEU A 270 -3.10 -15.96 6.35
N ALA A 271 -3.61 -16.73 5.41
CA ALA A 271 -4.19 -18.05 5.66
C ALA A 271 -3.43 -19.15 4.90
N ALA A 272 -3.38 -20.34 5.49
CA ALA A 272 -2.68 -21.48 4.93
C ALA A 272 -3.47 -22.78 5.17
N PRO A 273 -3.57 -23.66 4.15
CA PRO A 273 -4.08 -25.01 4.33
C PRO A 273 -3.03 -25.92 4.98
N GLY A 274 -3.50 -26.87 5.79
CA GLY A 274 -2.68 -27.99 6.26
C GLY A 274 -1.57 -27.60 7.25
N ALA A 275 -0.36 -28.14 7.03
CA ALA A 275 0.75 -28.17 7.98
C ALA A 275 1.67 -26.93 7.97
N ALA A 276 1.29 -25.87 7.24
CA ALA A 276 2.07 -24.63 7.23
C ALA A 276 2.17 -24.04 8.64
N THR A 277 3.35 -23.56 9.02
CA THR A 277 3.55 -22.94 10.33
C THR A 277 3.28 -21.44 10.23
N LEU A 278 2.27 -20.97 10.97
CA LEU A 278 1.92 -19.55 11.03
C LEU A 278 2.42 -18.91 12.33
N GLY A 279 2.83 -17.65 12.24
CA GLY A 279 3.31 -16.88 13.39
C GLY A 279 3.10 -15.38 13.23
N ALA A 280 3.48 -14.62 14.25
CA ALA A 280 3.63 -13.18 14.15
C ALA A 280 4.75 -12.71 15.06
N GLY A 281 5.30 -11.53 14.79
CA GLY A 281 6.35 -10.95 15.60
C GLY A 281 6.99 -9.76 14.91
N ASN A 282 8.18 -9.39 15.38
CA ASN A 282 8.97 -8.37 14.71
C ASN A 282 9.51 -8.89 13.35
N PRO A 283 9.34 -8.16 12.24
CA PRO A 283 9.74 -8.62 10.91
C PRO A 283 11.20 -9.08 10.83
N LEU A 284 12.13 -8.36 11.48
CA LEU A 284 13.54 -8.72 11.47
C LEU A 284 13.80 -9.99 12.27
N THR A 285 13.24 -10.10 13.48
CA THR A 285 13.37 -11.28 14.33
C THR A 285 12.85 -12.53 13.62
N LEU A 286 11.70 -12.45 12.95
CA LEU A 286 11.12 -13.55 12.17
C LEU A 286 12.09 -13.99 11.06
N LYS A 287 12.57 -13.05 10.23
CA LYS A 287 13.49 -13.35 9.12
C LYS A 287 14.82 -13.90 9.60
N THR A 288 15.39 -13.35 10.68
CA THR A 288 16.65 -13.82 11.26
C THR A 288 16.54 -15.22 11.85
N ALA A 289 15.45 -15.53 12.56
CA ALA A 289 15.22 -16.85 13.13
C ALA A 289 15.08 -17.91 12.02
N PHE A 290 14.27 -17.61 11.00
CA PHE A 290 14.08 -18.50 9.85
C PHE A 290 15.38 -18.74 9.09
N ALA A 291 16.13 -17.68 8.75
CA ALA A 291 17.40 -17.80 8.04
C ALA A 291 18.44 -18.65 8.79
N ARG A 292 18.34 -18.73 10.13
CA ARG A 292 19.25 -19.52 10.96
C ARG A 292 18.78 -20.96 11.19
N THR A 293 17.47 -21.18 11.32
CA THR A 293 16.92 -22.43 11.87
C THR A 293 15.81 -23.07 11.04
N GLY A 294 15.32 -22.41 9.99
CA GLY A 294 14.14 -22.85 9.23
C GLY A 294 12.81 -22.71 10.00
N THR A 295 12.82 -22.14 11.20
CA THR A 295 11.64 -22.07 12.08
C THR A 295 11.29 -20.64 12.48
N LEU A 296 10.02 -20.43 12.85
CA LEU A 296 9.57 -19.20 13.48
C LEU A 296 9.91 -19.23 14.99
N PRO A 297 10.29 -18.09 15.58
CA PRO A 297 10.53 -18.02 17.02
C PRO A 297 9.23 -18.22 17.79
N ALA A 298 9.32 -18.87 18.96
CA ALA A 298 8.20 -18.90 19.90
C ALA A 298 7.84 -17.47 20.33
N GLY A 299 6.54 -17.15 20.31
CA GLY A 299 6.06 -15.82 20.63
C GLY A 299 4.62 -15.86 21.13
N ALA A 300 4.18 -14.76 21.73
CA ALA A 300 2.79 -14.63 22.14
C ALA A 300 1.85 -14.79 20.91
N PRO A 301 0.69 -15.46 21.07
CA PRO A 301 -0.27 -15.62 19.98
C PRO A 301 -0.68 -14.30 19.35
N THR A 302 -0.72 -13.22 20.13
CA THR A 302 -1.03 -11.87 19.66
C THR A 302 0.19 -10.97 19.78
N GLN A 303 0.41 -10.12 18.79
CA GLN A 303 1.45 -9.10 18.74
C GLN A 303 0.78 -7.74 18.56
N GLN A 304 1.28 -6.71 19.24
CA GLN A 304 0.77 -5.35 19.10
C GLN A 304 1.93 -4.36 19.08
N GLY A 305 1.81 -3.33 18.25
CA GLY A 305 2.82 -2.28 18.15
C GLY A 305 2.69 -1.46 16.87
N PRO A 306 3.65 -0.56 16.59
CA PRO A 306 3.68 0.17 15.33
C PRO A 306 3.70 -0.79 14.13
N ALA A 307 2.94 -0.47 13.08
CA ALA A 307 2.74 -1.33 11.91
C ALA A 307 4.04 -1.87 11.29
N GLN A 308 5.09 -1.05 11.18
CA GLN A 308 6.39 -1.47 10.66
C GLN A 308 7.18 -2.43 11.58
N ARG A 309 6.76 -2.57 12.85
CA ARG A 309 7.40 -3.44 13.86
C ARG A 309 6.63 -4.73 14.09
N VAL A 310 5.49 -4.92 13.43
CA VAL A 310 4.64 -6.10 13.55
C VAL A 310 4.50 -6.73 12.17
N ALA A 311 4.68 -8.05 12.08
CA ALA A 311 4.40 -8.82 10.88
C ALA A 311 3.74 -10.15 11.24
N GLN A 312 2.96 -10.66 10.31
CA GLN A 312 2.49 -12.02 10.24
C GLN A 312 3.46 -12.83 9.37
N ALA A 313 3.56 -14.13 9.60
CA ALA A 313 4.45 -14.98 8.82
C ALA A 313 3.86 -16.36 8.58
N ALA A 314 4.20 -16.95 7.43
CA ALA A 314 3.94 -18.33 7.07
C ALA A 314 5.24 -19.00 6.64
N VAL A 315 5.51 -20.18 7.17
CA VAL A 315 6.55 -21.09 6.68
C VAL A 315 5.86 -22.24 5.95
N LEU A 316 6.13 -22.32 4.65
CA LEU A 316 5.76 -23.43 3.79
C LEU A 316 6.92 -24.42 3.76
N ASP A 317 6.67 -25.67 4.17
CA ASP A 317 7.65 -26.75 4.11
C ASP A 317 7.36 -27.63 2.90
N LEU A 318 8.18 -27.50 1.87
CA LEU A 318 8.06 -28.24 0.61
C LEU A 318 8.77 -29.61 0.70
N GLY A 319 9.38 -29.93 1.84
CA GLY A 319 10.08 -31.19 2.08
C GLY A 319 11.38 -31.31 1.27
N ALA A 320 11.79 -32.56 1.01
CA ALA A 320 12.93 -32.88 0.17
C ALA A 320 12.52 -32.83 -1.31
N VAL A 321 12.69 -31.66 -1.93
CA VAL A 321 12.32 -31.39 -3.31
C VAL A 321 13.29 -32.09 -4.25
N ALA A 322 12.78 -32.84 -5.22
CA ALA A 322 13.55 -33.53 -6.25
C ALA A 322 13.09 -33.09 -7.65
N THR A 323 13.20 -33.96 -8.66
CA THR A 323 12.76 -33.66 -10.03
C THR A 323 11.23 -33.53 -10.17
N ALA A 324 10.46 -34.19 -9.29
CA ALA A 324 9.02 -33.96 -9.19
C ALA A 324 8.77 -32.64 -8.43
N PRO A 325 7.93 -31.75 -8.96
CA PRO A 325 7.64 -30.47 -8.31
C PRO A 325 6.89 -30.68 -6.99
N ALA A 326 7.31 -29.98 -5.95
CA ALA A 326 6.54 -29.83 -4.71
C ALA A 326 5.84 -28.47 -4.72
N GLU A 327 4.56 -28.43 -4.33
CA GLU A 327 3.75 -27.21 -4.34
C GLU A 327 3.02 -27.02 -3.01
N GLN A 328 3.02 -25.78 -2.51
CA GLN A 328 2.14 -25.32 -1.45
C GLN A 328 1.64 -23.90 -1.76
N HIS A 329 0.48 -23.52 -1.23
CA HIS A 329 -0.10 -22.20 -1.43
C HIS A 329 -0.57 -21.55 -0.13
N LEU A 330 -0.75 -20.24 -0.21
CA LEU A 330 -1.29 -19.37 0.83
C LEU A 330 -2.46 -18.58 0.23
N LEU A 331 -3.39 -18.19 1.10
CA LEU A 331 -4.48 -17.28 0.78
C LEU A 331 -4.20 -15.95 1.46
N LEU A 332 -4.34 -14.87 0.68
CA LEU A 332 -4.17 -13.49 1.12
C LEU A 332 -5.54 -12.83 1.04
N GLY A 333 -6.12 -12.52 2.20
CA GLY A 333 -7.46 -11.93 2.30
C GLY A 333 -7.43 -10.50 2.84
N TYR A 334 -8.43 -9.68 2.50
CA TYR A 334 -8.64 -8.40 3.17
C TYR A 334 -10.09 -8.22 3.60
N ASP A 335 -10.33 -8.05 4.90
CA ASP A 335 -11.64 -7.88 5.50
C ASP A 335 -11.92 -6.41 5.79
N ASN A 336 -12.72 -5.77 4.95
CA ASN A 336 -13.28 -4.45 5.22
C ASN A 336 -14.79 -4.56 5.53
N PRO A 337 -15.24 -4.22 6.76
CA PRO A 337 -16.65 -4.33 7.12
C PRO A 337 -17.56 -3.38 6.31
N TYR A 338 -17.01 -2.24 5.88
CA TYR A 338 -17.60 -1.26 4.99
C TYR A 338 -16.56 -0.80 3.98
N ALA A 339 -16.98 -0.60 2.74
CA ALA A 339 -16.08 -0.28 1.63
C ALA A 339 -16.20 1.18 1.16
N VAL A 340 -17.43 1.72 1.12
CA VAL A 340 -17.74 3.07 0.64
C VAL A 340 -18.81 3.70 1.54
N GLN A 341 -18.77 5.02 1.73
CA GLN A 341 -19.90 5.78 2.26
C GLN A 341 -20.62 6.46 1.10
N TYR A 342 -21.94 6.28 1.01
CA TYR A 342 -22.78 6.85 -0.03
C TYR A 342 -23.87 7.71 0.61
N PHE A 343 -23.84 9.02 0.35
CA PHE A 343 -24.74 10.02 0.97
C PHE A 343 -24.87 9.90 2.49
N GLY A 344 -23.75 9.68 3.18
CA GLY A 344 -23.69 9.49 4.63
C GLY A 344 -24.02 8.08 5.13
N GLN A 345 -24.42 7.15 4.25
CA GLN A 345 -24.68 5.75 4.59
C GLN A 345 -23.46 4.87 4.27
N ASN A 346 -22.94 4.16 5.26
CA ASN A 346 -21.85 3.21 5.05
C ASN A 346 -22.38 1.93 4.36
N LEU A 347 -21.82 1.60 3.20
CA LEU A 347 -22.20 0.45 2.39
C LEU A 347 -21.25 -0.73 2.61
N ARG A 348 -21.83 -1.93 2.70
CA ARG A 348 -21.09 -3.18 2.80
C ARG A 348 -20.54 -3.56 1.43
N PRO A 349 -19.32 -4.11 1.34
CA PRO A 349 -18.85 -4.69 0.09
C PRO A 349 -19.76 -5.85 -0.34
N TRP A 350 -19.86 -6.09 -1.65
CA TRP A 350 -20.80 -7.06 -2.22
C TRP A 350 -20.64 -8.47 -1.64
N TRP A 351 -19.40 -8.91 -1.43
CA TRP A 351 -19.08 -10.22 -0.84
C TRP A 351 -19.60 -10.38 0.60
N ARG A 352 -19.85 -9.26 1.30
CA ARG A 352 -20.36 -9.21 2.68
C ARG A 352 -21.68 -8.46 2.78
N ARG A 353 -22.48 -8.45 1.70
CA ARG A 353 -23.81 -7.83 1.69
C ARG A 353 -24.76 -8.49 2.68
N ASP A 354 -24.64 -9.82 2.84
CA ASP A 354 -25.25 -10.56 3.94
C ASP A 354 -24.42 -10.31 5.23
N PRO A 355 -25.01 -9.73 6.29
CA PRO A 355 -24.33 -9.53 7.57
C PRO A 355 -23.82 -10.83 8.21
N ALA A 356 -24.37 -12.00 7.85
CA ALA A 356 -23.92 -13.30 8.34
C ALA A 356 -22.66 -13.81 7.63
N MET A 357 -22.24 -13.19 6.53
CA MET A 357 -20.99 -13.55 5.85
C MET A 357 -19.79 -13.03 6.63
N THR A 358 -18.77 -13.88 6.78
CA THR A 358 -17.54 -13.56 7.52
C THR A 358 -16.31 -13.87 6.66
N MET A 359 -15.15 -13.31 7.03
CA MET A 359 -13.91 -13.61 6.33
C MET A 359 -13.53 -15.10 6.45
N GLU A 360 -13.84 -15.75 7.57
CA GLU A 360 -13.63 -17.19 7.74
C GLU A 360 -14.43 -18.00 6.71
N LYS A 361 -15.70 -17.63 6.48
CA LYS A 361 -16.53 -18.26 5.44
C LYS A 361 -15.97 -17.97 4.04
N ALA A 362 -15.53 -16.74 3.78
CA ALA A 362 -14.93 -16.36 2.50
C ALA A 362 -13.64 -17.14 2.21
N LEU A 363 -12.76 -17.29 3.20
CA LEU A 363 -11.52 -18.06 3.10
C LEU A 363 -11.80 -19.55 2.86
N ALA A 364 -12.74 -20.15 3.59
CA ALA A 364 -13.10 -21.56 3.41
C ALA A 364 -13.67 -21.84 2.01
N ALA A 365 -14.53 -20.94 1.51
CA ALA A 365 -15.04 -21.01 0.14
C ALA A 365 -13.93 -20.81 -0.90
N ALA A 366 -13.03 -19.86 -0.68
CA ALA A 366 -11.89 -19.59 -1.56
C ALA A 366 -10.93 -20.79 -1.65
N GLU A 367 -10.64 -21.46 -0.54
CA GLU A 367 -9.80 -22.67 -0.56
C GLU A 367 -10.48 -23.82 -1.30
N THR A 368 -11.77 -24.02 -1.08
CA THR A 368 -12.55 -25.06 -1.79
C THR A 368 -12.54 -24.82 -3.30
N ASP A 369 -12.64 -23.55 -3.72
CA ASP A 369 -12.65 -23.14 -5.12
C ASP A 369 -11.27 -23.12 -5.81
N TYR A 370 -10.18 -23.11 -5.04
CA TYR A 370 -8.84 -22.80 -5.55
C TYR A 370 -8.42 -23.61 -6.79
N PRO A 371 -8.60 -24.95 -6.85
CA PRO A 371 -8.25 -25.73 -8.05
C PRO A 371 -9.05 -25.30 -9.29
N ARG A 372 -10.35 -25.05 -9.12
CA ARG A 372 -11.26 -24.60 -10.19
C ARG A 372 -10.86 -23.20 -10.68
N LEU A 373 -10.57 -22.29 -9.76
CA LEU A 373 -10.21 -20.91 -10.09
C LEU A 373 -8.88 -20.82 -10.83
N ARG A 374 -7.87 -21.63 -10.46
CA ARG A 374 -6.61 -21.67 -11.22
C ARG A 374 -6.81 -22.08 -12.67
N GLN A 375 -7.61 -23.12 -12.90
CA GLN A 375 -7.91 -23.59 -14.26
C GLN A 375 -8.70 -22.53 -15.03
N LYS A 376 -9.75 -21.96 -14.43
CA LYS A 376 -10.59 -20.94 -15.09
C LYS A 376 -9.83 -19.65 -15.37
N ALA A 377 -9.01 -19.17 -14.43
CA ALA A 377 -8.14 -18.01 -14.61
C ALA A 377 -7.15 -18.21 -15.76
N THR A 378 -6.52 -19.39 -15.83
CA THR A 378 -5.59 -19.71 -16.92
C THR A 378 -6.29 -19.74 -18.29
N ALA A 379 -7.48 -20.36 -18.36
CA ALA A 379 -8.26 -20.40 -19.59
C ALA A 379 -8.74 -18.99 -20.01
N PHE A 380 -9.16 -18.17 -19.05
CA PHE A 380 -9.55 -16.78 -19.29
C PHE A 380 -8.37 -15.94 -19.80
N ASP A 381 -7.21 -16.01 -19.13
CA ASP A 381 -5.99 -15.29 -19.52
C ASP A 381 -5.60 -15.62 -20.97
N GLN A 382 -5.63 -16.91 -21.33
CA GLN A 382 -5.32 -17.37 -22.70
C GLN A 382 -6.32 -16.85 -23.72
N LYS A 383 -7.62 -16.95 -23.43
CA LYS A 383 -8.68 -16.49 -24.32
C LYS A 383 -8.62 -14.98 -24.54
N MET A 384 -8.55 -14.20 -23.46
CA MET A 384 -8.53 -12.74 -23.56
C MET A 384 -7.31 -12.27 -24.35
N TYR A 385 -6.13 -12.83 -24.07
CA TYR A 385 -4.92 -12.50 -24.82
C TYR A 385 -5.05 -12.83 -26.31
N ALA A 386 -5.58 -14.01 -26.64
CA ALA A 386 -5.77 -14.42 -28.04
C ALA A 386 -6.76 -13.51 -28.78
N ASP A 387 -7.88 -13.15 -28.15
CA ASP A 387 -8.88 -12.25 -28.73
C ASP A 387 -8.28 -10.84 -28.97
N ALA A 388 -7.57 -10.29 -27.98
CA ALA A 388 -6.90 -9.00 -28.11
C ALA A 388 -5.79 -9.06 -29.18
N GLN A 389 -5.02 -10.15 -29.23
CA GLN A 389 -3.97 -10.31 -30.23
C GLN A 389 -4.55 -10.40 -31.65
N ALA A 390 -5.68 -11.07 -31.83
CA ALA A 390 -6.38 -11.12 -33.11
C ALA A 390 -6.90 -9.73 -33.52
N ALA A 391 -7.35 -8.91 -32.58
CA ALA A 391 -7.88 -7.58 -32.84
C ALA A 391 -6.79 -6.52 -33.13
N GLY A 392 -5.67 -6.53 -32.41
CA GLY A 392 -4.67 -5.45 -32.46
C GLY A 392 -3.21 -5.89 -32.41
N GLY A 393 -2.94 -7.19 -32.53
CA GLY A 393 -1.60 -7.76 -32.47
C GLY A 393 -1.02 -7.81 -31.05
N LYS A 394 0.23 -8.27 -30.95
CA LYS A 394 0.88 -8.59 -29.67
C LYS A 394 0.93 -7.40 -28.70
N LYS A 395 1.34 -6.21 -29.17
CA LYS A 395 1.49 -5.03 -28.31
C LYS A 395 0.15 -4.60 -27.70
N TYR A 396 -0.94 -4.72 -28.46
CA TYR A 396 -2.27 -4.41 -27.98
C TYR A 396 -2.75 -5.44 -26.94
N ALA A 397 -2.51 -6.74 -27.18
CA ALA A 397 -2.80 -7.79 -26.22
C ALA A 397 -2.03 -7.62 -24.89
N ASP A 398 -0.74 -7.29 -24.98
CA ASP A 398 0.11 -6.99 -23.81
C ASP A 398 -0.43 -5.80 -22.99
N LEU A 399 -0.96 -4.77 -23.64
CA LEU A 399 -1.59 -3.63 -22.96
C LEU A 399 -2.94 -4.03 -22.34
N CYS A 400 -3.79 -4.76 -23.06
CA CYS A 400 -5.11 -5.17 -22.58
C CYS A 400 -5.06 -6.00 -21.31
N GLN A 401 -4.11 -6.95 -21.20
CA GLN A 401 -3.96 -7.75 -19.97
C GLN A 401 -3.54 -6.92 -18.75
N LEU A 402 -2.69 -5.90 -18.94
CA LEU A 402 -2.28 -5.01 -17.87
C LEU A 402 -3.44 -4.11 -17.44
N ALA A 403 -4.12 -3.52 -18.42
CA ALA A 403 -5.26 -2.65 -18.22
C ALA A 403 -6.43 -3.37 -17.54
N TYR A 404 -6.70 -4.62 -17.91
CA TYR A 404 -7.78 -5.41 -17.32
C TYR A 404 -7.70 -5.47 -15.80
N ARG A 405 -6.53 -5.85 -15.28
CA ARG A 405 -6.32 -5.97 -13.84
C ARG A 405 -6.46 -4.63 -13.12
N GLN A 406 -5.85 -3.59 -13.68
CA GLN A 406 -5.85 -2.26 -13.07
C GLN A 406 -7.25 -1.64 -13.05
N ALA A 407 -7.99 -1.73 -14.18
CA ALA A 407 -9.34 -1.21 -14.29
C ALA A 407 -10.28 -1.87 -13.27
N VAL A 408 -10.27 -3.21 -13.17
CA VAL A 408 -11.12 -3.92 -12.21
C VAL A 408 -10.72 -3.60 -10.75
N ALA A 409 -9.42 -3.58 -10.44
CA ALA A 409 -8.94 -3.34 -9.07
C ALA A 409 -9.06 -1.88 -8.60
N ALA A 410 -9.28 -0.93 -9.51
CA ALA A 410 -9.52 0.47 -9.19
C ALA A 410 -10.93 0.73 -8.63
N HIS A 411 -11.77 -0.28 -8.51
CA HIS A 411 -13.17 -0.13 -8.11
C HIS A 411 -13.53 -0.94 -6.85
N SER A 412 -14.55 -0.47 -6.14
CA SER A 412 -15.22 -1.19 -5.06
C SER A 412 -16.61 -1.66 -5.50
N ILE A 413 -16.85 -2.97 -5.43
CA ILE A 413 -18.19 -3.56 -5.62
C ILE A 413 -18.91 -3.57 -4.27
N VAL A 414 -20.01 -2.82 -4.16
CA VAL A 414 -20.77 -2.68 -2.91
C VAL A 414 -22.26 -2.95 -3.13
N ALA A 415 -22.95 -3.35 -2.05
CA ALA A 415 -24.40 -3.41 -2.04
C ALA A 415 -24.96 -2.04 -1.67
N GLY A 416 -25.76 -1.45 -2.56
CA GLY A 416 -26.43 -0.19 -2.36
C GLY A 416 -27.62 -0.27 -1.38
N PRO A 417 -28.25 0.86 -1.05
CA PRO A 417 -29.30 0.93 -0.03
C PRO A 417 -30.52 0.04 -0.30
N THR A 418 -30.83 -0.27 -1.56
CA THR A 418 -31.94 -1.16 -1.95
C THR A 418 -31.49 -2.59 -2.28
N GLY A 419 -30.21 -2.89 -2.09
CA GLY A 419 -29.59 -4.18 -2.39
C GLY A 419 -29.06 -4.31 -3.82
N GLU A 420 -29.15 -3.25 -4.61
CA GLU A 420 -28.57 -3.14 -5.94
C GLU A 420 -27.04 -3.16 -5.91
N LEU A 421 -26.42 -3.55 -7.02
CA LEU A 421 -24.96 -3.47 -7.16
C LEU A 421 -24.55 -2.03 -7.51
N LEU A 422 -23.62 -1.48 -6.74
CA LEU A 422 -22.91 -0.25 -7.08
C LEU A 422 -21.42 -0.56 -7.25
N PHE A 423 -20.78 0.08 -8.22
CA PHE A 423 -19.39 -0.19 -8.59
C PHE A 423 -18.60 1.12 -8.69
N PHE A 424 -18.08 1.57 -7.56
CA PHE A 424 -17.43 2.88 -7.44
C PHE A 424 -15.95 2.80 -7.82
N SER A 425 -15.53 3.60 -8.80
CA SER A 425 -14.11 3.83 -9.09
C SER A 425 -13.46 4.71 -8.02
N LYS A 426 -12.16 4.50 -7.79
CA LYS A 426 -11.25 5.52 -7.25
C LYS A 426 -10.37 6.00 -8.40
N GLU A 427 -10.37 7.30 -8.67
CA GLU A 427 -9.44 7.90 -9.60
C GLU A 427 -7.98 7.80 -9.12
N ASN A 428 -7.04 7.97 -10.04
CA ASN A 428 -5.59 7.96 -9.79
C ASN A 428 -5.15 9.06 -8.79
N PHE A 429 -3.85 9.31 -8.68
CA PHE A 429 -3.32 10.33 -7.76
C PHE A 429 -3.53 11.78 -8.26
N SER A 430 -4.77 12.14 -8.63
CA SER A 430 -5.24 13.44 -9.15
C SER A 430 -6.26 14.14 -8.23
N GLY A 431 -6.47 13.62 -7.02
CA GLY A 431 -7.47 14.05 -6.03
C GLY A 431 -8.19 12.88 -5.36
N GLY A 432 -8.00 11.66 -5.88
CA GLY A 432 -8.64 10.45 -5.36
C GLY A 432 -10.15 10.51 -5.43
N PHE A 433 -10.69 11.09 -6.49
CA PHE A 433 -12.13 11.26 -6.69
C PHE A 433 -12.84 9.90 -6.81
N ILE A 434 -14.09 9.84 -6.36
CA ILE A 434 -14.91 8.63 -6.39
C ILE A 434 -16.00 8.77 -7.44
N GLY A 435 -16.10 7.78 -8.33
CA GLY A 435 -17.12 7.76 -9.37
C GLY A 435 -16.96 8.89 -10.37
N THR A 436 -15.73 9.12 -10.84
CA THR A 436 -15.46 10.15 -11.87
C THR A 436 -16.05 9.72 -13.21
N VAL A 437 -16.81 10.60 -13.86
CA VAL A 437 -17.55 10.32 -15.11
C VAL A 437 -16.60 10.12 -16.30
N ASP A 438 -15.66 11.04 -16.50
CA ASP A 438 -14.64 10.97 -17.56
C ASP A 438 -13.64 9.80 -17.42
N VAL A 439 -13.56 9.17 -16.25
CA VAL A 439 -12.83 7.91 -16.02
C VAL A 439 -13.73 6.69 -16.25
N THR A 440 -15.03 6.83 -15.97
CA THR A 440 -16.00 5.76 -16.15
C THR A 440 -16.16 5.43 -17.63
N TYR A 441 -16.36 6.45 -18.47
CA TYR A 441 -16.50 6.31 -19.92
C TYR A 441 -15.39 5.47 -20.60
N PRO A 442 -14.08 5.78 -20.45
CA PRO A 442 -13.02 4.99 -21.09
C PRO A 442 -12.86 3.59 -20.48
N SER A 443 -13.37 3.33 -19.28
CA SER A 443 -13.32 2.00 -18.65
C SER A 443 -14.50 1.11 -19.05
N GLU A 444 -15.63 1.71 -19.43
CA GLU A 444 -16.89 1.02 -19.68
C GLU A 444 -16.84 -0.06 -20.77
N PRO A 445 -16.12 0.09 -21.90
CA PRO A 445 -16.04 -0.96 -22.93
C PRO A 445 -15.59 -2.33 -22.39
N LEU A 446 -14.71 -2.33 -21.38
CA LEU A 446 -14.29 -3.57 -20.72
C LEU A 446 -15.45 -4.24 -19.98
N PHE A 447 -16.22 -3.46 -19.22
CA PHE A 447 -17.34 -4.00 -18.44
C PHE A 447 -18.55 -4.34 -19.31
N LEU A 448 -18.81 -3.60 -20.39
CA LEU A 448 -19.80 -3.99 -21.40
C LEU A 448 -19.45 -5.31 -22.09
N LEU A 449 -18.16 -5.57 -22.31
CA LEU A 449 -17.72 -6.83 -22.92
C LEU A 449 -17.87 -8.03 -21.96
N TYR A 450 -17.53 -7.84 -20.68
CA TYR A 450 -17.40 -8.97 -19.75
C TYR A 450 -18.50 -9.08 -18.69
N ASN A 451 -19.11 -7.99 -18.26
CA ASN A 451 -20.18 -7.98 -17.25
C ASN A 451 -21.02 -6.68 -17.27
N ASN A 452 -22.15 -6.72 -17.97
CA ASN A 452 -23.09 -5.60 -18.09
C ASN A 452 -23.69 -5.12 -16.76
N GLU A 453 -23.72 -5.97 -15.72
CA GLU A 453 -24.22 -5.56 -14.41
C GLU A 453 -23.21 -4.66 -13.67
N LEU A 454 -21.91 -4.89 -13.87
CA LEU A 454 -20.87 -3.98 -13.37
C LEU A 454 -20.90 -2.65 -14.13
N ALA A 455 -21.09 -2.67 -15.45
CA ALA A 455 -21.25 -1.44 -16.24
C ALA A 455 -22.42 -0.58 -15.72
N LYS A 456 -23.60 -1.19 -15.54
CA LYS A 456 -24.75 -0.51 -14.91
C LYS A 456 -24.43 -0.03 -13.49
N GLY A 457 -23.66 -0.81 -12.72
CA GLY A 457 -23.22 -0.47 -11.38
C GLY A 457 -22.37 0.80 -11.30
N MET A 458 -21.64 1.15 -12.36
CA MET A 458 -20.88 2.40 -12.45
C MET A 458 -21.79 3.62 -12.70
N LEU A 459 -22.92 3.42 -13.36
CA LEU A 459 -23.82 4.52 -13.76
C LEU A 459 -24.92 4.81 -12.73
N ARG A 460 -25.40 3.79 -12.00
CA ARG A 460 -26.54 3.91 -11.07
C ARG A 460 -26.40 5.06 -10.07
N PHE A 461 -25.24 5.17 -9.42
CA PHE A 461 -25.03 6.21 -8.40
C PHE A 461 -24.90 7.61 -9.01
N MET A 462 -24.45 7.72 -10.27
CA MET A 462 -24.33 9.00 -10.99
C MET A 462 -25.72 9.53 -11.36
N PHE A 463 -26.59 8.65 -11.84
CA PHE A 463 -28.00 8.97 -12.10
C PHE A 463 -28.71 9.35 -10.81
N ASP A 464 -28.60 8.55 -9.74
CA ASP A 464 -29.22 8.88 -8.45
C ASP A 464 -28.69 10.21 -7.89
N TYR A 465 -27.40 10.52 -7.99
CA TYR A 465 -26.88 11.82 -7.55
C TYR A 465 -27.51 13.00 -8.30
N SER A 466 -27.73 12.86 -9.60
CA SER A 466 -28.37 13.88 -10.44
C SER A 466 -29.88 13.97 -10.15
N GLU A 467 -30.59 12.85 -10.09
CA GLU A 467 -32.04 12.76 -9.89
C GLU A 467 -32.48 13.11 -8.46
N SER A 468 -31.63 12.87 -7.46
CA SER A 468 -31.88 13.24 -6.06
C SER A 468 -31.95 14.75 -5.84
N GLY A 469 -31.51 15.55 -6.82
CA GLY A 469 -31.41 16.99 -6.72
C GLY A 469 -30.32 17.46 -5.76
N ARG A 470 -29.39 16.58 -5.34
CA ARG A 470 -28.19 16.98 -4.58
C ARG A 470 -27.24 17.77 -5.48
N TRP A 471 -27.09 17.30 -6.71
CA TRP A 471 -26.52 18.09 -7.78
C TRP A 471 -27.55 19.10 -8.31
N LYS A 472 -27.15 20.37 -8.44
CA LYS A 472 -28.07 21.48 -8.76
C LYS A 472 -27.91 22.02 -10.18
N LYS A 473 -26.94 21.51 -10.94
CA LYS A 473 -26.66 21.94 -12.31
C LYS A 473 -27.37 21.02 -13.30
N ASP A 474 -27.54 21.48 -14.53
CA ASP A 474 -28.33 20.86 -15.59
C ASP A 474 -27.54 19.93 -16.52
N PHE A 475 -26.32 19.57 -16.12
CA PHE A 475 -25.41 18.62 -16.77
C PHE A 475 -24.86 17.65 -15.71
N PRO A 476 -24.27 16.49 -16.07
CA PRO A 476 -23.75 15.53 -15.08
C PRO A 476 -22.64 16.11 -14.20
N ALA A 477 -22.53 15.67 -12.94
CA ALA A 477 -21.40 16.03 -12.09
C ALA A 477 -20.14 15.26 -12.49
N HIS A 478 -18.97 15.88 -12.35
CA HIS A 478 -17.68 15.24 -12.61
C HIS A 478 -17.45 14.01 -11.72
N ASP A 479 -17.66 14.15 -10.40
CA ASP A 479 -17.45 13.11 -9.39
C ASP A 479 -18.51 13.16 -8.28
N LEU A 480 -18.48 12.18 -7.38
CA LEU A 480 -19.33 12.13 -6.19
C LEU A 480 -18.58 12.40 -4.88
N GLY A 481 -17.32 12.80 -4.95
CA GLY A 481 -16.52 13.23 -3.83
C GLY A 481 -15.14 12.62 -3.81
N THR A 482 -14.62 12.33 -2.62
CA THR A 482 -13.26 11.82 -2.44
C THR A 482 -13.31 10.42 -1.86
N TYR A 483 -12.77 9.42 -2.56
CA TYR A 483 -12.82 8.02 -2.16
C TYR A 483 -12.25 7.82 -0.73
N PRO A 484 -12.93 7.07 0.15
CA PRO A 484 -14.13 6.25 -0.10
C PRO A 484 -15.48 6.94 0.20
N LEU A 485 -15.54 8.27 0.16
CA LEU A 485 -16.70 9.08 0.52
C LEU A 485 -17.41 9.66 -0.72
N ALA A 486 -18.48 8.99 -1.17
CA ALA A 486 -19.39 9.46 -2.21
C ALA A 486 -20.51 10.33 -1.61
N ASN A 487 -20.16 11.54 -1.16
CA ASN A 487 -21.06 12.44 -0.44
C ASN A 487 -21.38 13.77 -1.16
N GLY A 488 -20.79 13.99 -2.33
CA GLY A 488 -20.98 15.18 -3.16
C GLY A 488 -19.67 15.61 -3.83
N GLN A 489 -19.80 16.21 -5.02
CA GLN A 489 -18.70 16.63 -5.89
C GLN A 489 -17.61 17.40 -5.11
N GLN A 490 -16.35 17.05 -5.33
CA GLN A 490 -15.19 17.76 -4.78
C GLN A 490 -14.30 18.41 -5.84
N TYR A 491 -14.34 17.96 -7.09
CA TYR A 491 -13.55 18.59 -8.14
C TYR A 491 -14.03 20.03 -8.42
N GLY A 492 -13.06 20.93 -8.61
CA GLY A 492 -13.32 22.37 -8.69
C GLY A 492 -13.78 22.87 -10.05
N GLU A 493 -13.67 22.04 -11.10
CA GLU A 493 -14.10 22.35 -12.46
C GLU A 493 -15.26 21.44 -12.87
N ASP A 494 -16.20 21.97 -13.68
CA ASP A 494 -17.48 21.30 -13.94
C ASP A 494 -17.54 20.46 -15.22
N MET A 495 -16.60 20.69 -16.15
CA MET A 495 -16.46 19.95 -17.42
C MET A 495 -17.79 19.61 -18.17
N PRO A 496 -18.76 20.54 -18.29
CA PRO A 496 -20.15 20.20 -18.65
C PRO A 496 -20.31 19.53 -20.02
N VAL A 497 -19.48 19.88 -21.01
CA VAL A 497 -19.55 19.30 -22.36
C VAL A 497 -18.98 17.88 -22.36
N GLU A 498 -17.87 17.67 -21.67
CA GLU A 498 -17.21 16.36 -21.56
C GLU A 498 -18.10 15.39 -20.78
N GLU A 499 -18.58 15.79 -19.59
CA GLU A 499 -19.39 14.89 -18.75
C GLU A 499 -20.76 14.60 -19.35
N ALA A 500 -21.39 15.57 -20.01
CA ALA A 500 -22.63 15.31 -20.75
C ALA A 500 -22.38 14.36 -21.94
N GLY A 501 -21.27 14.54 -22.67
CA GLY A 501 -20.90 13.65 -23.76
C GLY A 501 -20.67 12.21 -23.28
N ASN A 502 -19.87 12.07 -22.23
CA ASN A 502 -19.52 10.78 -21.62
C ASN A 502 -20.74 10.02 -21.08
N MET A 503 -21.74 10.71 -20.51
CA MET A 503 -22.96 10.06 -20.03
C MET A 503 -23.98 9.74 -21.13
N LEU A 504 -23.91 10.42 -22.28
CA LEU A 504 -24.84 10.19 -23.40
C LEU A 504 -24.42 9.01 -24.29
N ILE A 505 -23.11 8.77 -24.41
CA ILE A 505 -22.52 7.65 -25.16
C ILE A 505 -22.63 6.39 -24.31
#